data_AF-A0A0R3WPT1-F1
#
_entry.id   AF-A0A0R3WPT1-F1
#
_cell.length_a   1.000
_cell.length_b   1.000
_cell.length_c   1.000
_cell.angle_alpha   90.00
_cell.angle_beta   90.00
_cell.angle_gamma   90.00
#
_symmetry.space_group_name_H-M   'P 1'
#
loop_
_entity.id
_entity.type
_entity.pdbx_description
1 polymer ?
#
loop_
_entity_poly.entity_id
_entity_poly.type
_entity_poly.pdbx_seq_one_letter_code
_entity_poly.pdbx_strand_id
1 'polypeptide(L)'
;MVVFFSNDSPPTRSYMGRMGGGGGNSGAVSGGSQGNQPGGDSKDIRRRVSHNEVERRRRDRINTWIAELYKLLPPEQQAKSQYQSKGVVLKRVCEYFQNYDSNLKALREENAIFKQEICRLTRENHILRDSLKAHFQQQQQQQQQQQQQQSATMTTTVSTSSEVSKAPSPSKRSHFSTD
;
A
#
# COMPACT_ATOMS: atom_id res chain seq x y z
N MET A 1 12.65 25.53 9.38
CA MET A 1 13.48 25.03 10.49
C MET A 1 14.22 23.80 9.99
N VAL A 2 15.44 24.01 9.48
CA VAL A 2 16.28 22.97 8.88
C VAL A 2 17.27 22.50 9.94
N VAL A 3 17.11 21.25 10.40
CA VAL A 3 18.02 20.61 11.34
C VAL A 3 19.17 19.98 10.58
N PHE A 4 20.34 20.63 10.64
CA PHE A 4 21.63 20.03 10.29
C PHE A 4 22.01 19.00 11.35
N PHE A 5 22.23 17.76 10.97
CA PHE A 5 22.91 16.79 11.84
C PHE A 5 24.41 16.90 11.63
N SER A 6 25.08 17.36 12.68
CA SER A 6 26.52 17.49 12.81
C SER A 6 27.23 16.16 12.57
N ASN A 7 28.19 16.21 11.65
CA ASN A 7 29.13 15.14 11.35
C ASN A 7 30.27 15.20 12.39
N ASP A 8 30.17 14.41 13.46
CA ASP A 8 31.21 14.30 14.49
C ASP A 8 32.35 13.42 13.95
N SER A 9 33.38 14.06 13.39
CA SER A 9 34.67 13.42 13.10
C SER A 9 35.52 13.39 14.37
N PRO A 10 36.08 12.25 14.80
CA PRO A 10 36.97 12.24 15.95
C PRO A 10 38.29 12.99 15.64
N PRO A 11 38.91 13.63 16.63
CA PRO A 11 40.11 14.41 16.39
C PRO A 11 41.29 13.50 16.02
N THR A 12 42.00 13.88 14.97
CA THR A 12 43.31 13.32 14.61
C THR A 12 44.26 13.56 15.77
N ARG A 13 44.56 12.49 16.52
CA ARG A 13 45.55 12.53 17.60
C ARG A 13 46.95 12.59 16.97
N SER A 14 47.41 13.81 16.71
CA SER A 14 48.79 14.13 16.36
C SER A 14 49.73 13.64 17.47
N TYR A 15 50.50 12.60 17.20
CA TYR A 15 51.62 12.18 18.03
C TYR A 15 52.89 12.87 17.50
N MET A 16 53.08 14.14 17.88
CA MET A 16 54.37 14.81 17.76
C MET A 16 55.05 14.81 19.13
N GLY A 17 56.20 14.14 19.19
CA GLY A 17 57.13 14.07 20.32
C GLY A 17 57.59 12.63 20.57
N ARG A 18 58.86 12.28 20.65
CA ARG A 18 60.11 13.05 20.79
C ARG A 18 61.28 12.04 20.73
N MET A 19 62.32 12.38 19.95
CA MET A 19 63.77 12.06 20.09
C MET A 19 64.33 10.62 19.94
N GLY A 20 65.48 10.57 19.22
CA GLY A 20 66.49 9.50 19.15
C GLY A 20 66.63 8.98 17.70
N GLY A 21 67.72 9.14 16.94
CA GLY A 21 69.14 9.30 17.27
C GLY A 21 69.90 8.03 16.85
N GLY A 22 70.68 8.09 15.76
CA GLY A 22 71.52 6.99 15.22
C GLY A 22 71.11 6.64 13.79
N GLY A 23 71.88 6.88 12.74
CA GLY A 23 73.29 6.52 12.55
C GLY A 23 73.31 5.48 11.42
N GLY A 24 73.69 5.90 10.20
CA GLY A 24 73.57 5.07 9.00
C GLY A 24 74.57 3.91 8.95
N ASN A 25 74.25 2.89 8.14
CA ASN A 25 75.25 2.12 7.41
C ASN A 25 74.62 1.41 6.20
N SER A 26 75.33 1.49 5.08
CA SER A 26 75.07 0.81 3.81
C SER A 26 75.48 -0.67 3.88
N GLY A 27 74.83 -1.56 3.12
CA GLY A 27 75.43 -2.86 2.79
C GLY A 27 74.45 -4.03 2.63
N ALA A 28 74.17 -4.34 1.36
CA ALA A 28 73.99 -5.65 0.72
C ALA A 28 73.80 -6.96 1.52
N VAL A 29 72.97 -7.81 0.88
CA VAL A 29 73.10 -9.27 0.66
C VAL A 29 72.59 -10.27 1.72
N SER A 30 71.89 -11.28 1.17
CA SER A 30 71.83 -12.68 1.60
C SER A 30 70.97 -13.07 2.81
N GLY A 31 69.89 -13.80 2.52
CA GLY A 31 69.72 -15.20 2.94
C GLY A 31 69.85 -15.53 4.43
N GLY A 32 68.74 -15.91 5.06
CA GLY A 32 68.76 -16.46 6.41
C GLY A 32 67.38 -16.89 6.91
N SER A 33 67.04 -18.15 6.62
CA SER A 33 65.99 -18.89 7.33
C SER A 33 66.35 -19.02 8.82
N GLN A 34 65.30 -19.05 9.65
CA GLN A 34 65.27 -19.50 11.05
C GLN A 34 65.93 -18.61 12.11
N GLY A 35 65.06 -17.94 12.87
CA GLY A 35 65.36 -17.37 14.18
C GLY A 35 64.10 -17.40 15.05
N ASN A 36 63.87 -18.53 15.71
CA ASN A 36 62.84 -18.75 16.73
C ASN A 36 63.10 -17.82 17.93
N GLN A 37 62.28 -16.77 18.12
CA GLN A 37 62.30 -15.90 19.31
C GLN A 37 61.01 -16.09 20.13
N PRO A 38 61.04 -16.76 21.30
CA PRO A 38 59.82 -17.13 22.02
C PRO A 38 59.16 -15.98 22.83
N GLY A 39 59.48 -14.71 22.57
CA GLY A 39 59.00 -13.56 23.35
C GLY A 39 58.15 -12.52 22.60
N GLY A 40 58.29 -12.43 21.27
CA GLY A 40 57.54 -11.50 20.42
C GLY A 40 56.19 -12.05 19.96
N ASP A 41 56.16 -13.35 19.65
CA ASP A 41 54.99 -14.03 19.09
C ASP A 41 53.76 -13.97 20.02
N SER A 42 53.95 -14.09 21.33
CA SER A 42 52.82 -14.03 22.29
C SER A 42 52.17 -12.64 22.41
N LYS A 43 52.90 -11.55 22.13
CA LYS A 43 52.31 -10.20 22.09
C LYS A 43 51.60 -9.98 20.75
N ASP A 44 52.19 -10.44 19.66
CA ASP A 44 51.59 -10.31 18.34
C ASP A 44 50.37 -11.23 18.14
N ILE A 45 50.36 -12.42 18.71
CA ILE A 45 49.18 -13.29 18.78
C ILE A 45 48.06 -12.59 19.54
N ARG A 46 48.33 -12.00 20.72
CA ARG A 46 47.31 -11.24 21.47
C ARG A 46 46.74 -10.05 20.68
N ARG A 47 47.60 -9.31 19.98
CA ARG A 47 47.17 -8.21 19.10
C ARG A 47 46.28 -8.71 17.97
N ARG A 48 46.67 -9.78 17.27
CA ARG A 48 45.88 -10.39 16.19
C ARG A 48 44.53 -10.90 16.69
N VAL A 49 44.49 -11.54 17.87
CA VAL A 49 43.24 -12.01 18.49
C VAL A 49 42.31 -10.84 18.81
N SER A 50 42.83 -9.79 19.46
CA SER A 50 42.03 -8.59 19.75
C SER A 50 41.50 -7.93 18.49
N HIS A 51 42.33 -7.80 17.45
CA HIS A 51 41.93 -7.24 16.17
C HIS A 51 40.84 -8.09 15.49
N ASN A 52 41.01 -9.41 15.46
CA ASN A 52 40.03 -10.33 14.88
C ASN A 52 38.69 -10.28 15.60
N GLU A 53 38.70 -10.13 16.92
CA GLU A 53 37.46 -9.99 17.70
C GLU A 53 36.76 -8.66 17.45
N VAL A 54 37.50 -7.56 17.35
CA VAL A 54 36.94 -6.24 16.97
C VAL A 54 36.27 -6.33 15.60
N GLU A 55 36.97 -6.93 14.64
CA GLU A 55 36.48 -7.12 13.29
C GLU A 55 35.23 -8.01 13.26
N ARG A 56 35.21 -9.10 14.04
CA ARG A 56 34.05 -9.97 14.17
C ARG A 56 32.82 -9.20 14.64
N ARG A 57 32.96 -8.38 15.69
CA ARG A 57 31.88 -7.54 16.21
C ARG A 57 31.39 -6.52 15.19
N ARG A 58 32.29 -5.94 14.38
CA ARG A 58 31.88 -5.05 13.27
C ARG A 58 31.01 -5.80 12.27
N ARG A 59 31.42 -7.00 11.85
CA ARG A 59 30.64 -7.84 10.94
C ARG A 59 29.30 -8.22 11.52
N ASP A 60 29.24 -8.57 12.81
CA ASP A 60 27.98 -8.92 13.48
C ASP A 60 27.01 -7.73 13.48
N ARG A 61 27.47 -6.51 13.80
CA ARG A 61 26.65 -5.29 13.72
C ARG A 61 26.12 -5.04 12.31
N ILE A 62 26.96 -5.18 11.29
CA ILE A 62 26.54 -5.03 9.88
C ILE A 62 25.46 -6.06 9.55
N ASN A 63 25.63 -7.32 9.98
CA ASN A 63 24.66 -8.38 9.72
C ASN A 63 23.34 -8.11 10.44
N THR A 64 23.37 -7.61 11.67
CA THR A 64 22.18 -7.19 12.41
C THR A 64 21.42 -6.12 11.63
N TRP A 65 22.09 -5.07 11.16
CA TRP A 65 21.42 -4.01 10.40
C TRP A 65 20.89 -4.48 9.06
N ILE A 66 21.58 -5.39 8.36
CA ILE A 66 21.04 -6.01 7.14
C ILE A 66 19.77 -6.81 7.44
N ALA A 67 19.73 -7.53 8.57
CA ALA A 67 18.55 -8.28 8.99
C ALA A 67 17.39 -7.37 9.39
N GLU A 68 17.65 -6.26 10.09
CA GLU A 68 16.62 -5.26 10.40
C GLU A 68 16.08 -4.59 9.13
N LEU A 69 16.96 -4.27 8.17
CA LEU A 69 16.57 -3.67 6.90
C LEU A 69 15.66 -4.60 6.08
N TYR A 70 15.92 -5.90 6.12
CA TYR A 70 15.05 -6.90 5.50
C TYR A 70 13.62 -6.90 6.07
N LYS A 71 13.47 -6.72 7.39
CA LYS A 71 12.15 -6.70 8.05
C LYS A 71 11.30 -5.49 7.65
N LEU A 72 11.92 -4.40 7.19
CA LEU A 72 11.22 -3.20 6.74
C LEU A 72 10.61 -3.34 5.34
N LEU A 73 11.02 -4.35 4.57
CA LEU A 73 10.42 -4.62 3.27
C LEU A 73 8.96 -5.09 3.42
N PRO A 74 8.07 -4.79 2.44
CA PRO A 74 6.74 -5.37 2.41
C PRO A 74 6.79 -6.91 2.40
N PRO A 75 5.78 -7.61 2.97
CA PRO A 75 5.75 -9.07 3.02
C PRO A 75 5.90 -9.76 1.66
N GLU A 76 5.39 -9.15 0.60
CA GLU A 76 5.51 -9.65 -0.78
C GLU A 76 6.97 -9.67 -1.29
N GLN A 77 7.80 -8.75 -0.80
CA GLN A 77 9.21 -8.66 -1.16
C GLN A 77 10.14 -9.40 -0.20
N GLN A 78 9.63 -9.84 0.95
CA GLN A 78 10.32 -10.77 1.83
C GLN A 78 10.21 -12.17 1.20
N ALA A 79 11.34 -12.83 0.88
CA ALA A 79 11.23 -14.21 0.41
C ALA A 79 10.88 -15.16 1.55
N LYS A 80 10.13 -16.19 1.19
CA LYS A 80 9.79 -17.31 2.09
C LYS A 80 10.99 -18.20 2.46
N SER A 81 12.18 -17.94 1.89
CA SER A 81 13.38 -18.74 2.16
C SER A 81 14.19 -18.14 3.29
N GLN A 82 14.49 -18.99 4.29
CA GLN A 82 15.31 -18.69 5.47
C GLN A 82 16.75 -18.24 5.13
N TYR A 83 17.19 -18.43 3.88
CA TYR A 83 18.54 -18.09 3.43
C TYR A 83 18.51 -17.12 2.25
N GLN A 84 18.24 -15.85 2.54
CA GLN A 84 18.52 -14.78 1.58
C GLN A 84 19.97 -14.32 1.68
N SER A 85 20.63 -14.18 0.54
CA SER A 85 21.96 -13.58 0.51
C SER A 85 21.88 -12.10 0.84
N LYS A 86 22.92 -11.57 1.52
CA LYS A 86 23.02 -10.14 1.87
C LYS A 86 22.86 -9.24 0.64
N GLY A 87 23.42 -9.66 -0.50
CA GLY A 87 23.30 -8.91 -1.76
C GLY A 87 21.86 -8.84 -2.29
N VAL A 88 21.09 -9.92 -2.18
CA VAL A 88 19.68 -9.93 -2.60
C VAL A 88 18.83 -9.03 -1.71
N VAL A 89 19.04 -9.07 -0.39
CA VAL A 89 18.35 -8.18 0.56
C VAL A 89 18.62 -6.71 0.19
N LEU A 90 19.90 -6.34 0.05
CA LEU A 90 20.29 -4.97 -0.28
C LEU A 90 19.70 -4.52 -1.62
N LYS A 91 19.77 -5.37 -2.66
CA LYS A 91 19.18 -5.07 -3.97
C LYS A 91 17.69 -4.78 -3.87
N ARG A 92 16.93 -5.66 -3.19
CA ARG A 92 15.48 -5.50 -3.01
C ARG A 92 15.10 -4.25 -2.25
N VAL A 93 15.86 -3.94 -1.19
CA VAL A 93 15.65 -2.70 -0.42
C VAL A 93 15.87 -1.48 -1.30
N CYS A 94 16.94 -1.46 -2.10
CA CYS A 94 17.17 -0.37 -3.05
C CYS A 94 16.04 -0.26 -4.07
N GLU A 95 15.61 -1.37 -4.67
CA GLU A 95 14.49 -1.39 -5.63
C GLU A 95 13.18 -0.94 -4.98
N TYR A 96 12.93 -1.33 -3.73
CA TYR A 96 11.73 -0.92 -2.98
C TYR A 96 11.69 0.58 -2.77
N PHE A 97 12.77 1.18 -2.27
CA PHE A 97 12.81 2.62 -2.03
C PHE A 97 12.77 3.43 -3.34
N GLN A 98 13.44 2.95 -4.40
CA GLN A 98 13.38 3.62 -5.72
C GLN A 98 11.96 3.63 -6.29
N ASN A 99 11.19 2.56 -6.06
CA ASN A 99 9.82 2.45 -6.53
C ASN A 99 8.78 2.97 -5.53
N TYR A 100 9.19 3.38 -4.33
CA TYR A 100 8.27 3.73 -3.24
C TYR A 100 7.38 4.91 -3.62
N ASP A 101 7.96 6.00 -4.13
CA ASP A 101 7.21 7.18 -4.53
C ASP A 101 6.26 6.91 -5.70
N SER A 102 6.71 6.13 -6.70
CA SER A 102 5.90 5.71 -7.84
C SER A 102 4.71 4.85 -7.42
N ASN A 103 4.93 3.86 -6.55
CA ASN A 103 3.88 3.03 -6.00
C ASN A 103 2.90 3.87 -5.17
N LEU A 104 3.39 4.76 -4.33
CA LEU A 104 2.57 5.60 -3.48
C LEU A 104 1.69 6.55 -4.32
N LYS A 105 2.23 7.09 -5.42
CA LYS A 105 1.46 7.88 -6.38
C LYS A 105 0.35 7.04 -7.05
N ALA A 106 0.68 5.86 -7.55
CA ALA A 106 -0.29 4.95 -8.17
C ALA A 106 -1.44 4.60 -7.19
N LEU A 107 -1.10 4.22 -5.96
CA LEU A 107 -2.10 3.93 -4.92
C LEU A 107 -2.99 5.14 -4.60
N ARG A 108 -2.45 6.36 -4.61
CA ARG A 108 -3.25 7.59 -4.41
C ARG A 108 -4.23 7.82 -5.55
N GLU A 109 -3.80 7.60 -6.78
CA GLU A 109 -4.65 7.73 -7.98
C GLU A 109 -5.77 6.69 -7.97
N GLU A 110 -5.46 5.42 -7.71
CA GLU A 110 -6.47 4.36 -7.58
C GLU A 110 -7.49 4.68 -6.48
N ASN A 111 -7.02 5.14 -5.31
CA ASN A 111 -7.92 5.56 -4.22
C ASN A 111 -8.81 6.74 -4.62
N ALA A 112 -8.32 7.68 -5.42
CA ALA A 112 -9.12 8.79 -5.92
C ALA A 112 -10.23 8.29 -6.87
N ILE A 113 -9.90 7.35 -7.75
CA ILE A 113 -10.86 6.71 -8.67
C ILE A 113 -11.93 5.95 -7.87
N PHE A 114 -11.54 5.14 -6.88
CA PHE A 114 -12.50 4.41 -6.05
C PHE A 114 -13.43 5.34 -5.28
N LYS A 115 -12.92 6.46 -4.74
CA LYS A 115 -13.75 7.47 -4.08
C LYS A 115 -14.75 8.10 -5.05
N GLN A 116 -14.32 8.44 -6.26
CA GLN A 116 -15.20 8.97 -7.29
C GLN A 116 -16.32 7.98 -7.65
N GLU A 117 -15.98 6.70 -7.79
CA GLU A 117 -16.94 5.65 -8.11
C GLU A 117 -17.95 5.42 -6.97
N ILE A 118 -17.49 5.43 -5.72
CA ILE A 118 -18.38 5.38 -4.55
C ILE A 118 -19.36 6.57 -4.57
N CYS A 119 -18.89 7.79 -4.86
CA CYS A 119 -19.77 8.95 -4.96
C CYS A 119 -20.79 8.80 -6.10
N ARG A 120 -20.39 8.27 -7.26
CA ARG A 120 -21.27 8.02 -8.40
C ARG A 120 -22.36 7.01 -8.03
N LEU A 121 -21.97 5.84 -7.53
CA LEU A 121 -22.88 4.77 -7.13
C LEU A 121 -23.81 5.19 -6.00
N THR A 122 -23.32 5.98 -5.05
CA THR A 122 -24.13 6.52 -3.94
C THR A 122 -25.20 7.47 -4.48
N ARG A 123 -24.84 8.36 -5.42
CA ARG A 123 -25.80 9.26 -6.07
C ARG A 123 -26.85 8.47 -6.86
N GLU A 124 -26.44 7.49 -7.65
CA GLU A 124 -27.36 6.65 -8.43
C GLU A 124 -28.31 5.87 -7.53
N ASN A 125 -27.80 5.27 -6.45
CA ASN A 125 -28.63 4.61 -5.46
C ASN A 125 -29.64 5.57 -4.82
N HIS A 126 -29.24 6.81 -4.54
CA HIS A 126 -30.14 7.81 -3.99
C HIS A 126 -31.28 8.15 -4.98
N ILE A 127 -30.95 8.43 -6.23
CA ILE A 127 -31.93 8.72 -7.30
C ILE A 127 -32.89 7.53 -7.49
N LEU A 128 -32.37 6.31 -7.54
CA LEU A 128 -33.19 5.11 -7.71
C LEU A 128 -34.14 4.90 -6.53
N ARG A 129 -33.67 5.13 -5.30
CA ARG A 129 -34.52 5.06 -4.10
C ARG A 129 -35.63 6.11 -4.14
N ASP A 130 -35.34 7.32 -4.58
CA ASP A 130 -36.34 8.39 -4.65
C ASP A 130 -37.34 8.15 -5.78
N SER A 131 -36.89 7.68 -6.95
CA SER A 131 -37.77 7.25 -8.05
C SER A 131 -38.70 6.12 -7.62
N LEU A 132 -38.19 5.11 -6.91
CA LEU A 132 -38.99 4.01 -6.38
C LEU A 132 -40.06 4.51 -5.39
N LYS A 133 -39.70 5.41 -4.48
CA LYS A 133 -40.66 6.03 -3.54
C LYS A 133 -41.73 6.82 -4.28
N ALA A 134 -41.35 7.63 -5.27
CA ALA A 134 -42.29 8.41 -6.06
C ALA A 134 -43.28 7.51 -6.82
N HIS A 135 -42.79 6.42 -7.42
CA HIS A 135 -43.65 5.44 -8.09
C HIS A 135 -44.64 4.77 -7.11
N PHE A 136 -44.18 4.37 -5.92
CA PHE A 136 -45.08 3.85 -4.88
C PHE A 136 -46.15 4.86 -4.44
N GLN A 137 -45.78 6.13 -4.26
CA GLN A 137 -46.73 7.18 -3.91
C GLN A 137 -47.76 7.42 -5.03
N GLN A 138 -47.30 7.45 -6.29
CA GLN A 138 -48.17 7.61 -7.44
C GLN A 138 -49.17 6.45 -7.55
N GLN A 139 -48.73 5.22 -7.32
CA GLN A 139 -49.60 4.04 -7.32
C GLN A 139 -50.67 4.13 -6.22
N GLN A 140 -50.32 4.57 -5.01
CA GLN A 140 -51.30 4.77 -3.93
C GLN A 140 -52.34 5.85 -4.28
N GLN A 141 -51.91 6.97 -4.87
CA GLN A 141 -52.82 8.03 -5.30
C GLN A 141 -53.80 7.55 -6.38
N GLN A 142 -53.33 6.76 -7.35
CA GLN A 142 -54.20 6.17 -8.38
C GLN A 142 -55.25 5.24 -7.77
N GLN A 143 -54.90 4.43 -6.77
CA GLN A 143 -55.87 3.57 -6.08
C GLN A 143 -56.92 4.38 -5.32
N GLN A 144 -56.53 5.48 -4.66
CA GLN A 144 -57.47 6.36 -3.96
C GLN A 144 -58.44 7.05 -4.94
N GLN A 145 -57.95 7.50 -6.09
CA GLN A 145 -58.80 8.12 -7.13
C GLN A 145 -59.82 7.15 -7.72
N GLN A 146 -59.45 5.88 -7.92
CA GLN A 146 -60.38 4.85 -8.40
C GLN A 146 -61.51 4.57 -7.39
N GLN A 147 -61.23 4.57 -6.09
CA GLN A 147 -62.25 4.39 -5.05
C GLN A 147 -63.24 5.57 -5.02
N GLN A 148 -62.75 6.81 -5.15
CA GLN A 148 -63.61 8.00 -5.18
C GLN A 148 -64.54 8.02 -6.41
N GLN A 149 -64.05 7.62 -7.58
CA GLN A 149 -64.85 7.56 -8.80
C GLN A 149 -65.98 6.52 -8.71
N GLN A 150 -65.73 5.36 -8.08
CA GLN A 150 -66.78 4.34 -7.85
C GLN A 150 -67.86 4.83 -6.87
N SER A 151 -67.48 5.60 -5.84
CA SER A 151 -68.46 6.20 -4.92
C SER A 151 -69.32 7.29 -5.58
N ALA A 152 -68.76 8.07 -6.52
CA ALA A 152 -69.49 9.12 -7.24
C ALA A 152 -70.40 8.58 -8.36
N THR A 153 -70.04 7.47 -9.03
CA THR A 153 -70.90 6.88 -10.08
C THR A 153 -72.20 6.30 -9.52
N MET A 154 -72.24 5.86 -8.26
CA MET A 154 -73.49 5.44 -7.61
C MET A 154 -74.41 6.61 -7.19
N THR A 155 -73.89 7.83 -7.03
CA THR A 155 -74.71 9.00 -6.64
C THR A 155 -75.42 9.63 -7.85
N THR A 156 -74.84 9.55 -9.06
CA THR A 156 -75.45 10.12 -10.27
C THR A 156 -76.52 9.22 -10.90
N THR A 157 -76.45 7.90 -10.75
CA THR A 157 -77.46 6.99 -11.33
C THR A 157 -78.79 6.95 -10.57
N VAL A 158 -78.89 7.56 -9.38
CA VAL A 158 -80.15 7.63 -8.61
C VAL A 158 -80.99 8.87 -8.98
N SER A 159 -80.45 9.86 -9.70
CA SER A 159 -81.16 11.13 -9.98
C SER A 159 -81.70 11.30 -11.41
N THR A 160 -81.48 10.36 -12.31
CA THR A 160 -82.09 10.38 -13.66
C THR A 160 -82.89 9.10 -13.91
N SER A 161 -84.00 8.97 -13.19
CA SER A 161 -85.11 8.09 -13.57
C SER A 161 -86.18 8.95 -14.24
N SER A 162 -86.07 9.17 -15.56
CA SER A 162 -87.24 9.41 -16.39
C SER A 162 -86.88 9.23 -17.87
N GLU A 163 -87.62 8.31 -18.48
CA GLU A 163 -87.91 8.16 -19.90
C GLU A 163 -87.24 7.04 -20.71
N VAL A 164 -88.03 5.97 -20.85
CA VAL A 164 -88.51 5.43 -22.12
C VAL A 164 -87.49 4.78 -23.06
N SER A 165 -87.53 3.44 -23.02
CA SER A 165 -87.62 2.51 -24.16
C SER A 165 -86.52 2.46 -25.23
N LYS A 166 -86.01 1.23 -25.42
CA LYS A 166 -86.05 0.42 -26.67
C LYS A 166 -84.69 -0.21 -27.02
N ALA A 167 -84.69 -1.55 -27.09
CA ALA A 167 -83.59 -2.38 -27.60
C ALA A 167 -83.27 -2.07 -29.08
N PRO A 168 -82.04 -2.37 -29.57
CA PRO A 168 -81.86 -3.66 -30.25
C PRO A 168 -80.47 -4.35 -30.12
N SER A 169 -80.53 -5.69 -30.18
CA SER A 169 -79.65 -6.74 -30.75
C SER A 169 -78.09 -6.64 -30.84
N PRO A 170 -77.38 -7.79 -30.74
CA PRO A 170 -75.91 -7.85 -30.78
C PRO A 170 -75.36 -7.99 -32.22
N SER A 171 -74.24 -7.31 -32.52
CA SER A 171 -73.49 -7.51 -33.78
C SER A 171 -72.00 -7.75 -33.55
N LYS A 172 -71.61 -8.99 -33.91
CA LYS A 172 -70.39 -9.45 -34.60
C LYS A 172 -69.01 -8.89 -34.21
N ARG A 173 -68.25 -9.76 -33.52
CA ARG A 173 -66.96 -10.35 -33.96
C ARG A 173 -66.14 -9.56 -35.01
N SER A 174 -64.95 -9.10 -34.62
CA SER A 174 -63.77 -9.07 -35.50
C SER A 174 -62.50 -9.13 -34.65
N HIS A 175 -61.76 -10.24 -34.79
CA HIS A 175 -60.37 -10.38 -34.38
C HIS A 175 -59.49 -9.42 -35.18
N PHE A 176 -58.47 -8.86 -34.55
CA PHE A 176 -57.28 -8.42 -35.26
C PHE A 176 -56.04 -8.84 -34.46
N SER A 177 -55.36 -9.88 -34.96
CA SER A 177 -53.96 -10.17 -34.69
C SER A 177 -53.16 -9.57 -35.82
N THR A 178 -52.06 -8.87 -35.53
CA THR A 178 -50.79 -9.08 -36.25
C THR A 178 -49.60 -8.53 -35.48
N ASP A 179 -48.53 -9.32 -35.54
CA ASP A 179 -47.09 -9.09 -35.35
C ASP A 179 -46.56 -8.42 -34.07
#